data_AF-A0A3D5KLY1-F1
#
_entry.id   AF-A0A3D5KLY1-F1
#
_cell.length_a   1.000
_cell.length_b   1.000
_cell.length_c   1.000
_cell.angle_alpha   90.00
_cell.angle_beta   90.00
_cell.angle_gamma   90.00
#
_symmetry.space_group_name_H-M   'P 1'
#
loop_
_entity.id
_entity.type
_entity.pdbx_description
1 polymer ?
#
loop_
_entity_poly.entity_id
_entity_poly.type
_entity_poly.pdbx_seq_one_letter_code
_entity_poly.pdbx_strand_id
1 'polypeptide(L)'
;LCAQDEGKTSIPLDHFYAKPIHGATALRKILKDFHFGLYSGLGKTYFNGKDGKGHVINIPLAATLHYEFDRYRIGAGYSYELMGMGSLSSNTTGEKINPTGHIRKYWGMAGVSFYRWNDYLFTGDLQVGSYKMKVNYNSSQVVTSTFFNFGVTAERNLSEYFKVFVRPYYEIKSCNLMPSGGQSIHYNINGLYATVGFTYSIPELPRCFLRDCHAQINHAHGNKEYRSRRHPIYKKQNPGYGENDPVLLKYKGKNKKKLDPY
;
A
#
# COMPACT_ATOMS: atom_id res chain seq x y z
N LEU A 1 57.93 -2.65 -39.20
CA LEU A 1 56.77 -3.58 -39.25
C LEU A 1 56.84 -4.41 -37.97
N CYS A 2 56.28 -3.85 -36.90
CA CYS A 2 55.01 -4.25 -36.27
C CYS A 2 55.27 -5.16 -35.07
N ALA A 3 55.27 -4.53 -33.90
CA ALA A 3 55.11 -5.17 -32.60
C ALA A 3 53.95 -4.46 -31.92
N GLN A 4 52.92 -5.19 -31.52
CA GLN A 4 52.09 -4.92 -30.34
C GLN A 4 51.09 -6.08 -30.18
N ASP A 5 51.44 -6.97 -29.25
CA ASP A 5 50.51 -7.90 -28.63
C ASP A 5 49.40 -7.11 -27.93
N GLU A 6 48.15 -7.39 -28.31
CA GLU A 6 46.95 -6.87 -27.66
C GLU A 6 46.72 -7.57 -26.31
N GLY A 7 47.54 -7.22 -25.32
CA GLY A 7 47.25 -7.50 -23.92
C GLY A 7 46.03 -6.68 -23.48
N LYS A 8 44.88 -7.34 -23.31
CA LYS A 8 43.70 -6.76 -22.66
C LYS A 8 44.08 -6.27 -21.26
N THR A 9 44.40 -4.99 -21.13
CA THR A 9 44.44 -4.29 -19.85
C THR A 9 43.00 -4.09 -19.39
N SER A 10 42.38 -5.15 -18.86
CA SER A 10 41.22 -4.97 -17.99
C SER A 10 41.73 -4.22 -16.76
N ILE A 11 41.38 -2.93 -16.65
CA ILE A 11 41.60 -2.16 -15.44
C ILE A 11 41.00 -2.98 -14.29
N PRO A 12 41.77 -3.41 -13.28
CA PRO A 12 41.23 -4.18 -12.18
C PRO A 12 40.31 -3.25 -11.38
N LEU A 13 39.00 -3.30 -11.68
CA LEU A 13 37.97 -2.53 -10.98
C LEU A 13 37.98 -2.87 -9.47
N ASP A 14 38.43 -4.07 -9.11
CA ASP A 14 38.59 -4.54 -7.73
C ASP A 14 39.50 -3.66 -6.86
N HIS A 15 40.41 -2.88 -7.46
CA HIS A 15 41.33 -2.01 -6.70
C HIS A 15 40.79 -0.60 -6.45
N PHE A 16 39.70 -0.18 -7.11
CA PHE A 16 39.13 1.16 -6.93
C PHE A 16 37.88 1.18 -6.04
N TYR A 17 37.26 0.03 -5.81
CA TYR A 17 36.10 -0.08 -4.92
C TYR A 17 36.52 -0.71 -3.59
N ALA A 18 36.71 0.13 -2.56
CA ALA A 18 36.73 -0.36 -1.19
C ALA A 18 35.40 -1.09 -0.95
N LYS A 19 35.45 -2.42 -0.74
CA LYS A 19 34.27 -3.20 -0.37
C LYS A 19 33.72 -2.62 0.93
N PRO A 20 32.53 -2.00 0.92
CA PRO A 20 32.01 -1.34 2.11
C PRO A 20 31.74 -2.38 3.20
N ILE A 21 32.36 -2.16 4.36
CA ILE A 21 32.31 -3.08 5.50
C ILE A 21 30.95 -2.97 6.23
N HIS A 22 30.27 -1.81 6.11
CA HIS A 22 29.01 -1.53 6.78
C HIS A 22 27.91 -1.05 5.81
N GLY A 23 27.06 -1.99 5.38
CA GLY A 23 25.80 -1.70 4.69
C GLY A 23 24.69 -1.24 5.64
N ALA A 24 23.44 -1.26 5.15
CA ALA A 24 22.26 -0.93 5.95
C ALA A 24 22.20 -1.71 7.28
N THR A 25 21.81 -1.01 8.36
CA THR A 25 21.57 -1.63 9.68
C THR A 25 20.54 -2.76 9.58
N ALA A 26 20.66 -3.81 10.40
CA ALA A 26 19.72 -4.94 10.41
C ALA A 26 18.24 -4.50 10.49
N LEU A 27 17.95 -3.47 11.30
CA LEU A 27 16.61 -2.87 11.38
C LEU A 27 16.12 -2.32 10.03
N ARG A 28 16.97 -1.62 9.27
CA ARG A 28 16.59 -1.06 7.96
C ARG A 28 16.39 -2.14 6.90
N LYS A 29 17.15 -3.23 6.97
CA LYS A 29 16.97 -4.39 6.09
C LYS A 29 15.61 -5.07 6.31
N ILE A 30 15.09 -5.03 7.53
CA ILE A 30 13.73 -5.52 7.83
C ILE A 30 12.70 -4.48 7.39
N LEU A 31 12.90 -3.20 7.73
CA LEU A 31 11.93 -2.13 7.45
C LEU A 31 11.73 -1.82 5.97
N LYS A 32 12.67 -2.16 5.08
CA LYS A 32 12.54 -1.89 3.64
C LYS A 32 11.42 -2.70 2.97
N ASP A 33 11.09 -3.85 3.54
CA ASP A 33 10.04 -4.74 3.04
C ASP A 33 8.66 -4.34 3.61
N PHE A 34 8.64 -3.39 4.55
CA PHE A 34 7.42 -2.78 5.07
C PHE A 34 7.03 -1.56 4.23
N HIS A 35 5.75 -1.51 3.92
CA HIS A 35 5.11 -0.52 3.09
C HIS A 35 4.02 0.19 3.88
N PHE A 36 4.11 1.52 3.91
CA PHE A 36 3.16 2.40 4.57
C PHE A 36 2.25 3.01 3.50
N GLY A 37 0.97 2.69 3.53
CA GLY A 37 -0.02 3.23 2.61
C GLY A 37 -0.88 4.31 3.27
N LEU A 38 -1.20 5.35 2.50
CA LEU A 38 -2.25 6.32 2.84
C LEU A 38 -3.17 6.49 1.63
N TYR A 39 -4.48 6.44 1.85
CA TYR A 39 -5.45 6.59 0.77
C TYR A 39 -6.75 7.24 1.22
N SER A 40 -7.45 7.80 0.22
CA SER A 40 -8.81 8.27 0.34
C SER A 40 -9.62 7.91 -0.90
N GLY A 41 -10.93 8.12 -0.88
CA GLY A 41 -11.75 7.88 -2.05
C GLY A 41 -13.21 8.16 -1.82
N LEU A 42 -14.03 7.54 -2.67
CA LEU A 42 -15.47 7.63 -2.61
C LEU A 42 -16.06 6.23 -2.60
N GLY A 43 -17.07 6.05 -1.78
CA GLY A 43 -17.84 4.82 -1.66
C GLY A 43 -19.32 5.09 -1.71
N LYS A 44 -20.07 4.12 -2.20
CA LYS A 44 -21.52 4.10 -2.08
C LYS A 44 -21.90 2.82 -1.36
N THR A 45 -22.53 2.98 -0.21
CA THR A 45 -22.99 1.89 0.62
C THR A 45 -24.50 1.80 0.56
N TYR A 46 -25.01 0.58 0.46
CA TYR A 46 -26.41 0.22 0.36
C TYR A 46 -26.83 -0.50 1.63
N PHE A 47 -27.88 0.01 2.26
CA PHE A 47 -28.52 -0.57 3.42
C PHE A 47 -29.74 -1.35 2.94
N ASN A 48 -29.78 -2.64 3.25
CA ASN A 48 -30.89 -3.51 2.93
C ASN A 48 -31.35 -4.22 4.21
N GLY A 49 -32.51 -3.81 4.73
CA GLY A 49 -33.21 -4.46 5.83
C GLY A 49 -34.66 -4.79 5.45
N LYS A 50 -35.35 -5.54 6.31
CA LYS A 50 -36.79 -5.81 6.15
C LYS A 50 -37.61 -4.52 6.28
N ASP A 51 -37.19 -3.64 7.17
CA ASP A 51 -37.93 -2.42 7.53
C ASP A 51 -37.52 -1.18 6.73
N GLY A 52 -36.53 -1.30 5.84
CA GLY A 52 -36.10 -0.18 5.02
C GLY A 52 -34.93 -0.48 4.11
N LYS A 53 -34.80 0.34 3.06
CA LYS A 53 -33.67 0.34 2.13
C LYS A 53 -33.12 1.74 1.99
N GLY A 54 -31.83 1.84 1.74
CA GLY A 54 -31.22 3.14 1.51
C GLY A 54 -29.82 3.05 0.97
N HIS A 55 -29.25 4.22 0.69
CA HIS A 55 -27.85 4.31 0.34
C HIS A 55 -27.23 5.57 0.94
N VAL A 56 -25.92 5.53 1.11
CA VAL A 56 -25.11 6.62 1.68
C VAL A 56 -23.79 6.71 0.93
N ILE A 57 -23.28 7.92 0.76
CA ILE A 57 -21.96 8.17 0.20
C ILE A 57 -20.94 8.22 1.35
N ASN A 58 -19.84 7.50 1.17
CA ASN A 58 -18.78 7.39 2.17
C ASN A 58 -17.46 7.92 1.62
N ILE A 59 -16.73 8.65 2.44
CA ILE A 59 -15.38 9.12 2.13
C ILE A 59 -14.43 8.44 3.11
N PRO A 60 -13.78 7.31 2.73
CA PRO A 60 -12.77 6.69 3.57
C PRO A 60 -11.48 7.51 3.60
N LEU A 61 -10.87 7.61 4.78
CA LEU A 61 -9.50 8.02 4.99
C LEU A 61 -8.79 6.87 5.73
N ALA A 62 -7.74 6.33 5.14
CA ALA A 62 -7.16 5.08 5.64
C ALA A 62 -5.63 5.10 5.61
N ALA A 63 -5.07 4.38 6.57
CA ALA A 63 -3.65 4.08 6.68
C ALA A 63 -3.44 2.57 6.73
N THR A 64 -2.43 2.08 6.02
CA THR A 64 -2.06 0.67 5.98
C THR A 64 -0.59 0.47 6.25
N LEU A 65 -0.27 -0.67 6.85
CA LEU A 65 1.07 -1.20 6.98
C LEU A 65 1.04 -2.63 6.44
N HIS A 66 1.81 -2.91 5.40
CA HIS A 66 1.91 -4.25 4.85
C HIS A 66 3.34 -4.64 4.55
N TYR A 67 3.60 -5.94 4.63
CA TYR A 67 4.85 -6.58 4.27
C TYR A 67 4.67 -7.26 2.91
N GLU A 68 5.58 -6.99 1.97
CA GLU A 68 5.60 -7.64 0.65
C GLU A 68 6.67 -8.74 0.64
N PHE A 69 6.26 -9.98 0.36
CA PHE A 69 7.16 -11.10 0.14
C PHE A 69 6.85 -11.73 -1.22
N ASP A 70 7.80 -11.59 -2.16
CA ASP A 70 7.65 -12.04 -3.55
C ASP A 70 6.37 -11.48 -4.20
N ARG A 71 5.35 -12.31 -4.44
CA ARG A 71 4.05 -11.90 -4.97
C ARG A 71 2.97 -11.68 -3.91
N TYR A 72 3.22 -12.06 -2.67
CA TYR A 72 2.24 -12.04 -1.58
C TYR A 72 2.37 -10.77 -0.74
N ARG A 73 1.23 -10.32 -0.21
CA ARG A 73 1.15 -9.19 0.71
C ARG A 73 0.37 -9.59 1.94
N ILE A 74 0.89 -9.23 3.11
CA ILE A 74 0.20 -9.40 4.38
C ILE A 74 0.33 -8.11 5.18
N GLY A 75 -0.72 -7.69 5.86
CA GLY A 75 -0.67 -6.44 6.58
C GLY A 75 -1.89 -6.16 7.42
N ALA A 76 -1.96 -4.94 7.91
CA ALA A 76 -3.10 -4.42 8.64
C ALA A 76 -3.34 -2.96 8.29
N GLY A 77 -4.53 -2.46 8.64
CA GLY A 77 -4.86 -1.06 8.43
C GLY A 77 -5.92 -0.54 9.39
N TYR A 78 -6.03 0.79 9.36
CA TYR A 78 -7.02 1.56 10.09
C TYR A 78 -7.68 2.57 9.15
N SER A 79 -8.99 2.74 9.26
CA SER A 79 -9.73 3.75 8.50
C SER A 79 -10.69 4.51 9.36
N TYR A 80 -10.88 5.77 8.97
CA TYR A 80 -11.93 6.64 9.42
C TYR A 80 -12.74 7.06 8.20
N GLU A 81 -14.00 6.62 8.12
CA GLU A 81 -14.90 6.94 7.01
C GLU A 81 -15.92 7.96 7.47
N LEU A 82 -16.06 9.04 6.71
CA LEU A 82 -17.14 9.99 6.86
C LEU A 82 -18.33 9.50 6.05
N MET A 83 -19.48 9.33 6.71
CA MET A 83 -20.75 9.01 6.08
C MET A 83 -21.52 10.32 5.86
N GLY A 84 -21.85 10.61 4.61
CA GLY A 84 -22.64 11.78 4.23
C GLY A 84 -23.55 11.48 3.04
N MET A 85 -24.52 12.36 2.79
CA MET A 85 -25.37 12.39 1.58
C MET A 85 -25.93 11.04 1.13
N GLY A 86 -27.21 10.83 1.38
CA GLY A 86 -27.95 9.66 0.92
C GLY A 86 -29.29 9.57 1.64
N SER A 87 -30.18 8.72 1.16
CA SER A 87 -31.52 8.57 1.76
C SER A 87 -31.70 7.14 2.27
N LEU A 88 -32.04 7.02 3.55
CA LEU A 88 -32.67 5.82 4.12
C LEU A 88 -34.17 6.01 4.05
N SER A 89 -34.86 5.09 3.37
CA SER A 89 -36.32 5.04 3.33
C SER A 89 -36.79 3.92 4.23
N SER A 90 -37.71 4.24 5.14
CA SER A 90 -38.51 3.23 5.85
C SER A 90 -39.50 2.60 4.87
N ASN A 91 -39.66 1.28 4.90
CA ASN A 91 -40.68 0.58 4.12
C ASN A 91 -42.08 0.76 4.74
N THR A 92 -42.14 1.10 6.03
CA THR A 92 -43.39 1.18 6.80
C THR A 92 -44.00 2.57 6.78
N THR A 93 -43.18 3.61 6.82
CA THR A 93 -43.62 5.02 6.90
C THR A 93 -43.28 5.85 5.66
N GLY A 94 -42.42 5.37 4.76
CA GLY A 94 -42.00 6.11 3.56
C GLY A 94 -41.14 7.36 3.82
N GLU A 95 -40.85 7.67 5.10
CA GLU A 95 -40.00 8.79 5.49
C GLU A 95 -38.55 8.57 5.03
N LYS A 96 -37.95 9.64 4.49
CA LYS A 96 -36.56 9.68 4.06
C LYS A 96 -35.72 10.39 5.10
N ILE A 97 -34.75 9.68 5.65
CA ILE A 97 -33.78 10.23 6.59
C ILE A 97 -32.43 10.31 5.87
N ASN A 98 -31.72 11.41 6.09
CA ASN A 98 -30.35 11.59 5.60
C ASN A 98 -29.35 11.23 6.71
N PRO A 99 -28.86 9.98 6.78
CA PRO A 99 -27.92 9.59 7.82
C PRO A 99 -26.58 10.31 7.62
N THR A 100 -26.12 10.99 8.67
CA THR A 100 -24.75 11.47 8.79
C THR A 100 -24.07 10.77 9.96
N GLY A 101 -22.77 10.51 9.83
CA GLY A 101 -22.04 9.75 10.83
C GLY A 101 -20.61 9.46 10.41
N HIS A 102 -19.93 8.62 11.19
CA HIS A 102 -18.61 8.13 10.86
C HIS A 102 -18.43 6.66 11.22
N ILE A 103 -17.59 5.98 10.45
CA ILE A 103 -17.24 4.57 10.66
C ILE A 103 -15.75 4.47 10.92
N ARG A 104 -15.37 3.77 11.99
CA ARG A 104 -13.98 3.39 12.26
C ARG A 104 -13.80 1.93 11.90
N LYS A 105 -12.72 1.58 11.20
CA LYS A 105 -12.42 0.17 10.86
C LYS A 105 -10.98 -0.16 11.20
N TYR A 106 -10.78 -1.41 11.61
CA TYR A 106 -9.47 -2.04 11.77
C TYR A 106 -9.52 -3.38 11.05
N TRP A 107 -8.51 -3.70 10.25
CA TRP A 107 -8.48 -4.94 9.48
C TRP A 107 -7.09 -5.54 9.36
N GLY A 108 -7.07 -6.84 9.14
CA GLY A 108 -5.96 -7.53 8.49
C GLY A 108 -6.20 -7.60 6.98
N MET A 109 -5.12 -7.61 6.21
CA MET A 109 -5.16 -7.79 4.76
C MET A 109 -4.22 -8.89 4.30
N ALA A 110 -4.65 -9.63 3.28
CA ALA A 110 -3.84 -10.57 2.54
C ALA A 110 -4.08 -10.37 1.04
N GLY A 111 -3.03 -10.38 0.22
CA GLY A 111 -3.15 -10.15 -1.21
C GLY A 111 -2.12 -10.89 -2.05
N VAL A 112 -2.43 -11.05 -3.33
CA VAL A 112 -1.59 -11.73 -4.32
C VAL A 112 -1.48 -10.86 -5.57
N SER A 113 -0.26 -10.52 -5.93
CA SER A 113 0.06 -9.83 -7.18
C SER A 113 0.03 -10.83 -8.33
N PHE A 114 -0.78 -10.57 -9.35
CA PHE A 114 -1.09 -11.55 -10.39
C PHE A 114 -0.71 -11.09 -11.81
N TYR A 115 -0.63 -9.78 -12.06
CA TYR A 115 -0.32 -9.27 -13.40
C TYR A 115 0.53 -8.01 -13.34
N ARG A 116 1.49 -7.89 -14.27
CA ARG A 116 2.35 -6.72 -14.42
C ARG A 116 2.33 -6.27 -15.87
N TRP A 117 2.00 -5.00 -16.10
CA TRP A 117 2.00 -4.38 -17.41
C TRP A 117 2.84 -3.11 -17.38
N ASN A 118 4.03 -3.17 -17.99
CA ASN A 118 5.02 -2.09 -17.94
C ASN A 118 5.32 -1.68 -16.48
N ASP A 119 5.07 -0.42 -16.14
CA ASP A 119 5.26 0.15 -14.80
C ASP A 119 4.05 -0.08 -13.86
N TYR A 120 3.02 -0.80 -14.31
CA TYR A 120 1.81 -1.10 -13.54
C TYR A 120 1.83 -2.52 -12.96
N LEU A 121 1.47 -2.64 -11.68
CA LEU A 121 1.29 -3.91 -10.97
C LEU A 121 -0.15 -4.05 -10.49
N PHE A 122 -0.76 -5.20 -10.77
CA PHE A 122 -2.10 -5.53 -10.33
C PHE A 122 -2.07 -6.57 -9.22
N THR A 123 -2.78 -6.27 -8.13
CA THR A 123 -2.85 -7.10 -6.92
C THR A 123 -4.28 -7.29 -6.50
N GLY A 124 -4.72 -8.53 -6.34
CA GLY A 124 -6.00 -8.85 -5.72
C GLY A 124 -5.81 -9.00 -4.22
N ASP A 125 -6.65 -8.37 -3.41
CA ASP A 125 -6.53 -8.41 -1.96
C ASP A 125 -7.87 -8.61 -1.25
N LEU A 126 -7.79 -9.33 -0.13
CA LEU A 126 -8.86 -9.59 0.81
C LEU A 126 -8.52 -8.89 2.13
N GLN A 127 -9.48 -8.13 2.66
CA GLN A 127 -9.39 -7.53 3.99
C GLN A 127 -10.52 -8.02 4.87
N VAL A 128 -10.20 -8.38 6.10
CA VAL A 128 -11.15 -8.88 7.08
C VAL A 128 -10.91 -8.14 8.39
N GLY A 129 -11.98 -7.64 9.00
CA GLY A 129 -11.83 -6.81 10.17
C GLY A 129 -13.11 -6.46 10.88
N SER A 130 -12.96 -5.60 11.89
CA SER A 130 -14.06 -5.10 12.70
C SER A 130 -14.26 -3.63 12.43
N TYR A 131 -15.51 -3.17 12.57
CA TYR A 131 -15.85 -1.78 12.42
C TYR A 131 -16.73 -1.28 13.56
N LYS A 132 -16.71 0.03 13.82
CA LYS A 132 -17.60 0.71 14.75
C LYS A 132 -18.27 1.84 14.02
N MET A 133 -19.60 1.88 14.08
CA MET A 133 -20.41 2.89 13.41
C MET A 133 -20.99 3.85 14.46
N LYS A 134 -20.72 5.14 14.29
CA LYS A 134 -21.32 6.21 15.09
C LYS A 134 -22.18 7.06 14.17
N VAL A 135 -23.49 6.82 14.24
CA VAL A 135 -24.53 7.63 13.60
C VAL A 135 -25.12 8.59 14.64
N ASN A 136 -25.97 9.54 14.24
CA ASN A 136 -26.69 10.45 15.17
C ASN A 136 -27.68 9.73 16.13
N TYR A 137 -27.64 8.40 16.20
CA TYR A 137 -28.40 7.57 17.12
C TYR A 137 -27.50 7.06 18.26
N ASN A 138 -28.10 6.57 19.36
CA ASN A 138 -27.33 6.03 20.48
C ASN A 138 -26.42 4.88 20.02
N SER A 139 -25.11 5.11 20.02
CA SER A 139 -24.12 4.18 19.46
C SER A 139 -24.05 2.86 20.22
N SER A 140 -24.54 2.81 21.46
CA SER A 140 -24.62 1.59 22.28
C SER A 140 -25.67 0.60 21.76
N GLN A 141 -26.56 1.02 20.88
CA GLN A 141 -27.62 0.18 20.30
C GLN A 141 -27.22 -0.43 18.95
N VAL A 142 -26.03 -0.13 18.44
CA VAL A 142 -25.54 -0.62 17.15
C VAL A 142 -24.52 -1.74 17.38
N VAL A 143 -24.94 -2.98 17.12
CA VAL A 143 -24.05 -4.14 17.17
C VAL A 143 -23.56 -4.45 15.76
N THR A 144 -22.26 -4.29 15.54
CA THR A 144 -21.60 -4.45 14.23
C THR A 144 -20.96 -5.83 14.10
N SER A 145 -21.03 -6.44 12.92
CA SER A 145 -20.34 -7.69 12.61
C SER A 145 -18.92 -7.49 12.04
N THR A 146 -18.25 -8.58 11.70
CA THR A 146 -17.03 -8.57 10.89
C THR A 146 -17.36 -8.12 9.47
N PHE A 147 -16.49 -7.30 8.87
CA PHE A 147 -16.58 -6.93 7.47
C PHE A 147 -15.58 -7.71 6.62
N PHE A 148 -15.97 -7.95 5.37
CA PHE A 148 -15.14 -8.54 4.34
C PHE A 148 -15.02 -7.59 3.15
N ASN A 149 -13.82 -7.42 2.65
CA ASN A 149 -13.50 -6.46 1.60
C ASN A 149 -12.66 -7.14 0.52
N PHE A 150 -13.13 -7.11 -0.72
CA PHE A 150 -12.47 -7.71 -1.87
C PHE A 150 -12.09 -6.60 -2.84
N GLY A 151 -10.80 -6.42 -3.07
CA GLY A 151 -10.27 -5.33 -3.89
C GLY A 151 -9.31 -5.80 -4.96
N VAL A 152 -9.20 -4.97 -6.00
CA VAL A 152 -8.11 -5.06 -6.98
C VAL A 152 -7.38 -3.73 -6.95
N THR A 153 -6.08 -3.78 -6.69
CA THR A 153 -5.22 -2.61 -6.66
C THR A 153 -4.41 -2.55 -7.95
N ALA A 154 -4.45 -1.42 -8.64
CA ALA A 154 -3.57 -1.08 -9.74
C ALA A 154 -2.55 -0.05 -9.24
N GLU A 155 -1.28 -0.45 -9.17
CA GLU A 155 -0.18 0.37 -8.66
C GLU A 155 0.72 0.81 -9.79
N ARG A 156 1.18 2.06 -9.74
CA ARG A 156 2.25 2.58 -10.60
C ARG A 156 3.45 2.96 -9.75
N ASN A 157 4.61 2.41 -10.10
CA ASN A 157 5.86 2.79 -9.45
C ASN A 157 6.29 4.17 -9.94
N LEU A 158 6.43 5.15 -9.04
CA LEU A 158 7.03 6.44 -9.36
C LEU A 158 8.52 6.46 -9.01
N SER A 159 8.93 5.68 -8.01
CA SER A 159 10.33 5.45 -7.64
C SER A 159 10.48 4.07 -6.99
N GLU A 160 11.70 3.73 -6.54
CA GLU A 160 11.97 2.54 -5.74
C GLU A 160 11.15 2.50 -4.43
N TYR A 161 10.83 3.66 -3.86
CA TYR A 161 10.23 3.78 -2.54
C TYR A 161 8.80 4.29 -2.55
N PHE A 162 8.35 4.86 -3.67
CA PHE A 162 7.07 5.56 -3.77
C PHE A 162 6.24 5.01 -4.90
N LYS A 163 5.06 4.51 -4.54
CA LYS A 163 4.05 4.01 -5.47
C LYS A 163 2.78 4.85 -5.33
N VAL A 164 2.08 5.05 -6.42
CA VAL A 164 0.70 5.55 -6.41
C VAL A 164 -0.22 4.44 -6.84
N PHE A 165 -1.44 4.39 -6.32
CA PHE A 165 -2.36 3.31 -6.62
C PHE A 165 -3.81 3.77 -6.71
N VAL A 166 -4.58 2.99 -7.44
CA VAL A 166 -6.04 3.06 -7.48
C VAL A 166 -6.57 1.69 -7.08
N ARG A 167 -7.57 1.66 -6.19
CA ARG A 167 -8.14 0.41 -5.66
C ARG A 167 -9.67 0.48 -5.65
N PRO A 168 -10.35 -0.02 -6.70
CA PRO A 168 -11.74 -0.42 -6.57
C PRO A 168 -11.89 -1.61 -5.63
N TYR A 169 -12.91 -1.58 -4.78
CA TYR A 169 -13.25 -2.71 -3.92
C TYR A 169 -14.73 -2.81 -3.60
N TYR A 170 -15.16 -4.03 -3.29
CA TYR A 170 -16.49 -4.34 -2.80
C TYR A 170 -16.41 -4.78 -1.35
N GLU A 171 -17.29 -4.23 -0.51
CA GLU A 171 -17.34 -4.50 0.93
C GLU A 171 -18.70 -5.08 1.31
N ILE A 172 -18.66 -6.11 2.15
CA ILE A 172 -19.84 -6.76 2.74
C ILE A 172 -19.70 -6.68 4.25
N LYS A 173 -20.72 -6.16 4.91
CA LYS A 173 -20.84 -6.14 6.37
C LYS A 173 -22.30 -6.15 6.78
N SER A 174 -22.58 -6.39 8.05
CA SER A 174 -23.94 -6.33 8.61
C SER A 174 -23.96 -5.63 9.95
N CYS A 175 -25.09 -5.03 10.30
CA CYS A 175 -25.31 -4.49 11.64
C CYS A 175 -26.70 -4.86 12.15
N ASN A 176 -26.78 -4.98 13.47
CA ASN A 176 -28.02 -5.14 14.22
C ASN A 176 -28.27 -3.86 14.99
N LEU A 177 -29.46 -3.28 14.82
CA LEU A 177 -29.95 -2.19 15.64
C LEU A 177 -30.83 -2.77 16.74
N MET A 178 -30.47 -2.51 17.99
CA MET A 178 -31.21 -2.93 19.19
C MET A 178 -31.87 -1.72 19.83
N PRO A 179 -33.04 -1.27 19.35
CA PRO A 179 -33.77 -0.18 19.99
C PRO A 179 -34.18 -0.57 21.41
N SER A 180 -34.12 0.38 22.35
CA SER A 180 -34.51 0.15 23.75
C SER A 180 -35.96 -0.34 23.84
N GLY A 181 -36.16 -1.63 24.15
CA GLY A 181 -37.47 -2.25 24.31
C GLY A 181 -38.08 -2.92 23.06
N GLY A 182 -37.34 -3.00 21.95
CA GLY A 182 -37.83 -3.60 20.69
C GLY A 182 -37.06 -4.85 20.22
N GLN A 183 -37.54 -5.48 19.15
CA GLN A 183 -36.82 -6.57 18.47
C GLN A 183 -35.59 -6.03 17.72
N SER A 184 -34.54 -6.85 17.62
CA SER A 184 -33.33 -6.52 16.87
C SER A 184 -33.62 -6.42 15.37
N ILE A 185 -33.29 -5.29 14.76
CA ILE A 185 -33.44 -5.06 13.33
C ILE A 185 -32.10 -5.33 12.64
N HIS A 186 -32.07 -6.33 11.76
CA HIS A 186 -30.87 -6.72 11.02
C HIS A 186 -30.79 -6.02 9.66
N TYR A 187 -29.66 -5.37 9.40
CA TYR A 187 -29.33 -4.72 8.12
C TYR A 187 -28.12 -5.37 7.46
N ASN A 188 -28.26 -5.74 6.19
CA ASN A 188 -27.15 -6.05 5.31
C ASN A 188 -26.63 -4.76 4.67
N ILE A 189 -25.32 -4.54 4.79
CA ILE A 189 -24.66 -3.33 4.36
C ILE A 189 -23.59 -3.71 3.34
N ASN A 190 -23.91 -3.51 2.07
CA ASN A 190 -22.98 -3.77 0.97
C ASN A 190 -22.47 -2.45 0.42
N GLY A 191 -21.20 -2.38 -0.01
CA GLY A 191 -20.63 -1.13 -0.52
C GLY A 191 -19.69 -1.33 -1.68
N LEU A 192 -19.72 -0.40 -2.63
CA LEU A 192 -18.76 -0.30 -3.72
C LEU A 192 -17.95 0.97 -3.52
N TYR A 193 -16.63 0.84 -3.61
CA TYR A 193 -15.70 1.93 -3.33
C TYR A 193 -14.63 2.01 -4.42
N ALA A 194 -14.14 3.22 -4.66
CA ALA A 194 -12.96 3.48 -5.46
C ALA A 194 -12.05 4.43 -4.68
N THR A 195 -10.83 3.97 -4.39
CA THR A 195 -9.85 4.76 -3.64
C THR A 195 -8.60 5.03 -4.47
N VAL A 196 -7.95 6.14 -4.14
CA VAL A 196 -6.67 6.57 -4.69
C VAL A 196 -5.74 6.85 -3.52
N GLY A 197 -4.50 6.41 -3.64
CA GLY A 197 -3.53 6.58 -2.57
C GLY A 197 -2.10 6.47 -3.04
N PHE A 198 -1.23 6.49 -2.04
CA PHE A 198 0.20 6.27 -2.24
C PHE A 198 0.73 5.31 -1.18
N THR A 199 1.84 4.67 -1.53
CA THR A 199 2.57 3.77 -0.66
C THR A 199 4.02 4.20 -0.62
N TYR A 200 4.57 4.25 0.60
CA TYR A 200 5.95 4.58 0.87
C TYR A 200 6.65 3.42 1.58
N SER A 201 7.79 2.97 1.07
CA SER A 201 8.70 2.05 1.79
C SER A 201 9.93 2.78 2.29
N ILE A 202 10.48 2.31 3.42
CA ILE A 202 11.67 2.93 4.01
C ILE A 202 12.91 2.52 3.17
N PRO A 203 13.74 3.47 2.70
CA PRO A 203 14.94 3.13 1.96
C PRO A 203 15.92 2.29 2.79
N GLU A 204 16.47 1.24 2.18
CA GLU A 204 17.49 0.38 2.79
C GLU A 204 18.72 1.21 3.22
N LEU A 205 19.22 2.06 2.32
CA LEU A 205 20.40 2.89 2.57
C LEU A 205 20.04 4.27 3.16
N PRO A 206 20.79 4.75 4.17
CA PRO A 206 20.65 6.12 4.66
C PRO A 206 21.07 7.14 3.61
N ARG A 207 20.45 8.32 3.67
CA ARG A 207 20.88 9.46 2.86
C ARG A 207 22.32 9.82 3.20
N CYS A 208 23.14 10.09 2.18
CA CYS A 208 24.54 10.51 2.38
C CYS A 208 24.63 11.69 3.33
N PHE A 209 25.57 11.63 4.29
CA PHE A 209 25.71 12.63 5.35
C PHE A 209 26.37 13.93 4.85
N LEU A 210 27.30 13.84 3.90
CA LEU A 210 27.99 14.98 3.31
C LEU A 210 27.03 15.84 2.48
N ARG A 211 26.82 17.09 2.90
CA ARG A 211 25.83 17.98 2.28
C ARG A 211 26.19 18.35 0.84
N ASP A 212 27.49 18.46 0.57
CA ASP A 212 28.03 18.84 -0.74
C ASP A 212 28.32 17.63 -1.64
N CYS A 213 27.89 16.42 -1.25
CA CYS A 213 27.99 15.26 -2.12
C CYS A 213 26.99 15.37 -3.29
N HIS A 214 27.55 15.47 -4.49
CA HIS A 214 26.81 15.56 -5.76
C HIS A 214 26.61 14.20 -6.45
N ALA A 215 27.12 13.11 -5.87
CA ALA A 215 26.96 11.78 -6.43
C ALA A 215 25.47 11.44 -6.56
N GLN A 216 25.07 11.09 -7.79
CA GLN A 216 23.69 10.77 -8.16
C GLN A 216 23.33 9.30 -7.88
N ILE A 217 24.33 8.44 -7.86
CA ILE A 217 24.14 7.01 -7.56
C ILE A 217 24.32 6.73 -6.06
N ASN A 218 23.92 5.52 -5.64
CA ASN A 218 24.34 4.97 -4.35
C ASN A 218 25.88 4.92 -4.34
N HIS A 219 26.48 5.44 -3.29
CA HIS A 219 27.92 5.65 -3.21
C HIS A 219 28.40 5.41 -1.78
N ALA A 220 29.69 5.12 -1.63
CA ALA A 220 30.32 4.97 -0.34
C ALA A 220 31.04 6.25 0.07
N HIS A 221 31.00 6.55 1.37
CA HIS A 221 31.92 7.48 2.00
C HIS A 221 32.61 6.76 3.15
N GLY A 222 33.91 6.53 3.01
CA GLY A 222 34.65 5.63 3.90
C GLY A 222 34.08 4.22 3.85
N ASN A 223 33.82 3.63 5.01
CA ASN A 223 33.39 2.23 5.14
C ASN A 223 31.86 2.01 5.09
N LYS A 224 31.09 3.05 4.72
CA LYS A 224 29.62 3.00 4.76
C LYS A 224 28.99 3.44 3.44
N GLU A 225 27.98 2.67 3.01
CA GLU A 225 27.17 2.99 1.84
C GLU A 225 26.03 3.95 2.17
N TYR A 226 25.77 4.84 1.22
CA TYR A 226 24.72 5.84 1.31
C TYR A 226 23.98 5.98 0.00
N ARG A 227 22.68 6.29 0.09
CA ARG A 227 21.91 6.75 -1.06
C ARG A 227 22.24 8.20 -1.38
N SER A 228 22.12 8.56 -2.65
CA SER A 228 22.30 9.93 -3.11
C SER A 228 21.41 10.93 -2.35
N ARG A 229 21.96 12.13 -2.12
CA ARG A 229 21.19 13.28 -1.62
C ARG A 229 20.40 13.98 -2.70
N ARG A 230 20.83 13.89 -3.95
CA ARG A 230 20.27 14.66 -5.08
C ARG A 230 19.01 14.03 -5.65
N HIS A 231 18.79 12.72 -5.43
CA HIS A 231 17.64 12.01 -5.99
C HIS A 231 16.37 12.24 -5.17
N PRO A 232 15.29 12.78 -5.78
CA PRO A 232 13.99 12.87 -5.14
C PRO A 232 13.39 11.49 -4.89
N ILE A 233 12.67 11.35 -3.79
CA ILE A 233 12.02 10.09 -3.39
C ILE A 233 10.84 9.76 -4.32
N TYR A 234 10.30 10.72 -5.07
CA TYR A 234 9.10 10.56 -5.90
C TYR A 234 9.40 10.48 -7.41
N LYS A 235 10.67 10.45 -7.83
CA LYS A 235 11.06 10.35 -9.25
C LYS A 235 11.75 9.02 -9.54
N LYS A 236 11.50 8.50 -10.74
CA LYS A 236 12.13 7.29 -11.27
C LYS A 236 13.63 7.56 -11.40
N GLN A 237 14.47 6.64 -10.95
CA GLN A 237 15.90 6.72 -11.18
C GLN A 237 16.16 6.33 -12.64
N ASN A 238 17.13 6.96 -13.32
CA ASN A 238 17.32 6.73 -14.76
C ASN A 238 17.48 5.23 -15.05
N PRO A 239 16.71 4.67 -16.00
CA PRO A 239 16.83 3.26 -16.38
C PRO A 239 18.24 3.04 -16.94
N GLY A 240 19.03 2.22 -16.24
CA GLY A 240 20.46 1.96 -16.51
C GLY A 240 21.41 2.32 -15.37
N TYR A 241 21.01 3.21 -14.45
CA TYR A 241 21.80 3.57 -13.27
C TYR A 241 20.89 3.63 -12.03
N GLY A 242 20.81 2.51 -11.30
CA GLY A 242 20.17 2.45 -9.97
C GLY A 242 18.77 1.85 -9.90
N GLU A 243 18.19 1.32 -10.99
CA GLU A 243 16.95 0.53 -10.92
C GLU A 243 17.21 -0.98 -10.80
N ASN A 244 16.31 -1.70 -10.11
CA ASN A 244 16.14 -3.14 -10.32
C ASN A 244 15.61 -3.32 -11.76
N ASP A 245 16.51 -3.50 -12.72
CA ASP A 245 16.13 -3.90 -14.08
C ASP A 245 15.18 -5.12 -14.00
N PRO A 246 14.03 -5.13 -14.70
CA PRO A 246 13.13 -6.28 -14.72
C PRO A 246 13.85 -7.59 -15.12
N VAL A 247 14.93 -7.50 -15.89
CA VAL A 247 15.83 -8.62 -16.21
C VAL A 247 16.57 -9.08 -14.94
N LEU A 248 17.14 -8.18 -14.14
CA LEU A 248 17.89 -8.50 -12.92
C LEU A 248 17.01 -9.16 -11.85
N LEU A 249 15.74 -8.80 -11.72
CA LEU A 249 14.78 -9.45 -10.80
C LEU A 249 14.56 -10.93 -11.14
N LYS A 250 14.49 -11.28 -12.43
CA LYS A 250 14.38 -12.66 -12.92
C LYS A 250 15.61 -13.51 -12.58
N TYR A 251 16.78 -12.88 -12.51
CA TYR A 251 18.05 -13.56 -12.19
C TYR A 251 18.47 -13.45 -10.73
N LYS A 252 17.71 -12.72 -9.88
CA LYS A 252 18.04 -12.48 -8.46
C LYS A 252 18.20 -13.76 -7.65
N GLY A 253 17.52 -14.85 -8.02
CA GLY A 253 17.72 -16.19 -7.43
C GLY A 253 18.99 -16.90 -7.94
N LYS A 254 19.33 -16.74 -9.22
CA LYS A 254 20.48 -17.39 -9.87
C LYS A 254 21.82 -16.68 -9.61
N ASN A 255 21.81 -15.37 -9.42
CA ASN A 255 22.99 -14.56 -9.17
C ASN A 255 23.36 -14.44 -7.67
N LYS A 256 22.57 -15.02 -6.76
CA LYS A 256 22.86 -15.02 -5.30
C LYS A 256 24.23 -15.60 -4.92
N LYS A 257 24.82 -16.44 -5.78
CA LYS A 257 26.13 -17.08 -5.57
C LYS A 257 27.25 -16.51 -6.42
N LYS A 258 26.98 -15.49 -7.25
CA LYS A 258 28.03 -14.84 -8.05
C LYS A 258 28.72 -13.79 -7.18
N LEU A 259 30.05 -13.79 -7.23
CA LEU A 259 30.88 -12.80 -6.55
C LEU A 259 30.70 -11.39 -7.11
N ASP A 260 30.23 -11.27 -8.36
CA ASP A 260 29.79 -10.01 -8.94
C ASP A 260 28.43 -10.19 -9.66
N PRO A 261 27.36 -9.48 -9.23
CA PRO A 261 26.03 -9.59 -9.82
C PRO A 261 25.76 -8.63 -11.00
N TYR A 262 26.79 -8.00 -11.58
CA TYR A 262 26.70 -7.21 -12.80
C TYR A 262 27.51 -7.84 -13.95
#